data_AF-A0A351FWX6-F1
#
_entry.id   AF-A0A351FWX6-F1
#
_cell.length_a   1.000
_cell.length_b   1.000
_cell.length_c   1.000
_cell.angle_alpha   90.00
_cell.angle_beta   90.00
_cell.angle_gamma   90.00
#
_symmetry.space_group_name_H-M   'P 1'
#
loop_
_entity.id
_entity.type
_entity.pdbx_description
1 polymer ?
#
loop_
_entity_poly.entity_id
_entity_poly.type
_entity_poly.pdbx_seq_one_letter_code
_entity_poly.pdbx_strand_id
1 'polypeptide(L)'
;MHDTKQLSWTDGIDSCRCRVSKSVPRFVLIPAGLAGLLGLFVGSLPFLMSALFFFVTPREAQADELFKWFALSPLVFVGMFTFPFSALVIRWSVLVLFGQTHILLDGSKLRVVTSAGPIWSTRRCPLSQLGGFRIATAAVSRSSPAFASLGERSNLVAVRKNGREVVLLRVYPDAIIQQLAEELPARIERLTGRVVQAGMESIRATDLGLETVAMHPQEVLDRVDKPIGSRLVFEDQGEGFVIRAPRLGFRKSTSKAVAVWSMGFLLMQFGLTVTLVPALLAGKVGGQPAAGWVIFAVFTMISIGIVLSRFSAAIRKGSICVNRQSLQLTDSGLFGTQRAEWDLATIEEVRVGVEKYESEDGASWDHFVQVRPDAETSRQWFDHLEKSELEWIVTQIRTRLSGQTTDA
;
A
#
# COMPACT_ATOMS: atom_id res chain seq x y z
N MET A 1 -17.61 16.68 32.28
CA MET A 1 -18.62 15.80 31.65
C MET A 1 -19.19 16.50 30.42
N HIS A 2 -18.56 16.35 29.25
CA HIS A 2 -19.17 16.71 27.96
C HIS A 2 -19.19 15.45 27.10
N ASP A 3 -20.33 14.76 27.14
CA ASP A 3 -20.64 13.59 26.32
C ASP A 3 -20.91 14.05 24.87
N THR A 4 -19.86 14.44 24.15
CA THR A 4 -19.91 14.67 22.71
C THR A 4 -19.84 13.32 22.02
N LYS A 5 -20.98 12.65 21.84
CA LYS A 5 -21.07 11.42 21.03
C LYS A 5 -20.66 11.73 19.59
N GLN A 6 -19.37 11.58 19.28
CA GLN A 6 -18.79 11.79 17.94
C GLN A 6 -19.14 10.64 16.96
N LEU A 7 -19.63 9.52 17.50
CA LEU A 7 -20.14 8.37 16.78
C LEU A 7 -21.64 8.23 17.05
N SER A 8 -22.43 8.09 15.99
CA SER A 8 -23.87 7.83 16.10
C SER A 8 -24.20 6.54 15.36
N TRP A 9 -24.64 5.55 16.12
CA TRP A 9 -25.11 4.27 15.59
C TRP A 9 -26.62 4.32 15.38
N THR A 10 -27.07 3.77 14.26
CA THR A 10 -28.47 3.55 13.93
C THR A 10 -28.59 2.06 13.64
N ASP A 11 -29.20 1.34 14.58
CA ASP A 11 -29.39 -0.11 14.48
C ASP A 11 -30.72 -0.37 13.75
N GLY A 12 -30.66 -1.09 12.64
CA GLY A 12 -31.80 -1.68 11.95
C GLY A 12 -31.91 -3.17 12.28
N ILE A 13 -32.93 -3.84 11.75
CA ILE A 13 -33.24 -5.25 12.05
C ILE A 13 -32.05 -6.16 11.68
N ASP A 14 -31.52 -6.03 10.46
CA ASP A 14 -30.40 -6.85 9.94
C ASP A 14 -29.15 -6.04 9.56
N SER A 15 -29.12 -4.75 9.92
CA SER A 15 -28.00 -3.87 9.55
C SER A 15 -27.75 -2.81 10.61
N CYS A 16 -26.48 -2.44 10.82
CA CYS A 16 -26.09 -1.32 11.66
C CYS A 16 -25.43 -0.24 10.82
N ARG A 17 -25.79 1.02 11.03
CA ARG A 17 -25.18 2.17 10.39
C ARG A 17 -24.48 3.02 11.44
N CYS A 18 -23.18 3.20 11.32
CA CYS A 18 -22.45 4.21 12.07
C CYS A 18 -22.20 5.43 11.20
N ARG A 19 -22.64 6.60 11.66
CA ARG A 19 -22.21 7.88 11.10
C ARG A 19 -21.05 8.40 11.94
N VAL A 20 -19.92 8.59 11.27
CA VAL A 20 -18.71 9.12 11.88
C VAL A 20 -18.67 10.62 11.63
N SER A 21 -18.57 11.42 12.70
CA SER A 21 -18.45 12.86 12.58
C SER A 21 -17.19 13.24 11.79
N LYS A 22 -17.31 14.19 10.86
CA LYS A 22 -16.20 14.57 9.98
C LYS A 22 -15.16 15.37 10.76
N SER A 23 -13.99 14.79 10.98
CA SER A 23 -12.83 15.46 11.56
C SER A 23 -11.65 15.44 10.60
N VAL A 24 -11.83 15.98 9.38
CA VAL A 24 -10.75 16.02 8.38
C VAL A 24 -9.84 17.21 8.67
N PRO A 25 -8.53 17.00 8.87
CA PRO A 25 -7.61 18.09 9.20
C PRO A 25 -7.35 19.00 7.99
N ARG A 26 -7.05 20.29 8.26
CA ARG A 26 -6.84 21.33 7.24
C ARG A 26 -5.74 20.98 6.23
N PHE A 27 -4.70 20.28 6.66
CA PHE A 27 -3.61 19.86 5.78
C PHE A 27 -4.02 18.81 4.75
N VAL A 28 -5.14 18.10 4.93
CA VAL A 28 -5.71 17.19 3.91
C VAL A 28 -6.65 17.97 2.97
N LEU A 29 -7.34 18.98 3.50
CA LEU A 29 -8.28 19.81 2.73
C LEU A 29 -7.55 20.67 1.70
N ILE A 30 -6.43 21.31 2.06
CA ILE A 30 -5.70 22.22 1.14
C ILE A 30 -5.16 21.47 -0.09
N PRO A 31 -4.40 20.36 0.04
CA PRO A 31 -3.93 19.59 -1.11
C PRO A 31 -5.08 18.95 -1.90
N ALA A 32 -6.17 18.55 -1.25
CA ALA A 32 -7.34 18.05 -1.98
C ALA A 32 -8.00 19.13 -2.84
N GLY A 33 -8.08 20.37 -2.35
CA GLY A 33 -8.52 21.53 -3.12
C GLY A 33 -7.61 21.83 -4.30
N LEU A 34 -6.29 21.89 -4.06
CA LEU A 34 -5.28 22.08 -5.11
C LEU A 34 -5.31 20.97 -6.15
N ALA A 35 -5.44 19.71 -5.73
CA ALA A 35 -5.59 18.57 -6.64
C ALA A 35 -6.86 18.68 -7.48
N GLY A 36 -7.95 19.21 -6.91
CA GLY A 36 -9.19 19.47 -7.66
C GLY A 36 -8.99 20.52 -8.74
N LEU A 37 -8.31 21.63 -8.41
CA LEU A 37 -7.94 22.68 -9.38
C LEU A 37 -6.99 22.15 -10.47
N LEU A 38 -5.98 21.36 -10.09
CA LEU A 38 -5.09 20.69 -11.03
C LEU A 38 -5.85 19.73 -11.94
N GLY A 39 -6.80 18.97 -11.40
CA GLY A 39 -7.67 18.09 -12.17
C GLY A 39 -8.47 18.87 -13.21
N LEU A 40 -9.06 20.00 -12.83
CA LEU A 40 -9.76 20.89 -13.77
C LEU A 40 -8.82 21.44 -14.86
N PHE A 41 -7.61 21.86 -14.49
CA PHE A 41 -6.61 22.34 -15.43
C PHE A 41 -6.16 21.25 -16.42
N VAL A 42 -5.82 20.06 -15.92
CA VAL A 42 -5.42 18.93 -16.78
C VAL A 42 -6.58 18.51 -17.68
N GLY A 43 -7.81 18.52 -17.18
CA GLY A 43 -9.01 18.27 -17.97
C GLY A 43 -9.31 19.33 -19.03
N SER A 44 -8.82 20.57 -18.86
CA SER A 44 -8.99 21.65 -19.84
C SER A 44 -7.88 21.70 -20.89
N LEU A 45 -6.75 21.02 -20.70
CA LEU A 45 -5.63 21.01 -21.65
C LEU A 45 -6.02 20.61 -23.09
N PRO A 46 -6.84 19.58 -23.34
CA PRO A 46 -7.26 19.24 -24.70
C PRO A 46 -8.04 20.39 -25.37
N PHE A 47 -8.89 21.08 -24.62
CA PHE A 47 -9.66 22.23 -25.11
C PHE A 47 -8.75 23.43 -25.38
N LEU A 48 -7.80 23.72 -24.50
CA LEU A 48 -6.82 24.80 -24.68
C LEU A 48 -5.93 24.54 -25.90
N MET A 49 -5.45 23.30 -26.09
CA MET A 49 -4.66 22.89 -27.24
C MET A 49 -5.45 23.06 -28.55
N SER A 50 -6.68 22.55 -28.59
CA SER A 50 -7.56 22.73 -29.76
C SER A 50 -7.86 24.20 -30.03
N ALA A 51 -8.16 25.00 -29.01
CA ALA A 51 -8.39 26.43 -29.15
C ALA A 51 -7.15 27.15 -29.70
N LEU A 52 -5.95 26.81 -29.21
CA LEU A 52 -4.69 27.39 -29.68
C LEU A 52 -4.48 27.13 -31.18
N PHE A 53 -4.80 25.93 -31.69
CA PHE A 53 -4.77 25.66 -33.13
C PHE A 53 -5.72 26.59 -33.90
N PHE A 54 -6.93 26.86 -33.39
CA PHE A 54 -7.85 27.80 -34.03
C PHE A 54 -7.45 29.28 -33.92
N PHE A 55 -6.69 29.68 -32.90
CA PHE A 55 -6.28 31.08 -32.73
C PHE A 55 -4.97 31.44 -33.41
N VAL A 56 -4.02 30.50 -33.52
CA VAL A 56 -2.69 30.75 -34.08
C VAL A 56 -2.66 30.57 -35.60
N THR A 57 -3.53 29.71 -36.14
CA THR A 57 -3.47 29.36 -37.56
C THR A 57 -4.24 30.37 -38.42
N PRO A 58 -3.69 30.89 -39.53
CA PRO A 58 -4.36 31.85 -40.39
C PRO A 58 -5.68 31.31 -40.96
N ARG A 59 -6.67 32.20 -41.15
CA ARG A 59 -8.05 31.85 -41.55
C ARG A 59 -8.15 31.06 -42.85
N GLU A 60 -7.19 31.22 -43.76
CA GLU A 60 -7.12 30.49 -45.03
C GLU A 60 -6.90 28.98 -44.81
N ALA A 61 -6.05 28.60 -43.86
CA ALA A 61 -5.80 27.19 -43.51
C ALA A 61 -6.96 26.56 -42.72
N GLN A 62 -7.81 27.37 -42.08
CA GLN A 62 -8.97 26.89 -41.32
C GLN A 62 -10.14 26.44 -42.19
N ALA A 63 -10.15 26.82 -43.47
CA ALA A 63 -11.16 26.40 -44.43
C ALA A 63 -11.01 24.92 -44.83
N ASP A 64 -9.83 24.33 -44.64
CA ASP A 64 -9.56 22.92 -44.95
C ASP A 64 -10.20 21.98 -43.91
N GLU A 65 -10.95 20.99 -44.39
CA GLU A 65 -11.54 19.92 -43.57
C GLU A 65 -10.45 19.13 -42.83
N LEU A 66 -9.31 18.89 -43.46
CA LEU A 66 -8.21 18.13 -42.88
C LEU A 66 -7.59 18.86 -41.68
N PHE A 67 -7.53 20.20 -41.75
CA PHE A 67 -7.12 21.05 -40.64
C PHE A 67 -8.10 20.99 -39.46
N LYS A 68 -9.42 20.98 -39.70
CA LYS A 68 -10.41 20.88 -38.60
C LYS A 68 -10.25 19.58 -37.81
N TRP A 69 -10.07 18.45 -38.51
CA TRP A 69 -9.80 17.16 -37.86
C TRP A 69 -8.47 17.16 -37.11
N PHE A 70 -7.43 17.79 -37.67
CA PHE A 70 -6.15 17.95 -36.99
C PHE A 70 -6.24 18.83 -35.73
N ALA A 71 -6.97 19.96 -35.80
CA ALA A 71 -7.18 20.87 -34.67
C ALA A 71 -8.03 20.25 -33.56
N LEU A 72 -8.93 19.31 -33.88
CA LEU A 72 -9.71 18.52 -32.93
C LEU A 72 -8.98 17.27 -32.42
N SER A 73 -7.88 16.87 -33.06
CA SER A 73 -7.11 15.68 -32.65
C SER A 73 -6.67 15.68 -31.17
N PRO A 74 -6.33 16.82 -30.52
CA PRO A 74 -6.01 16.83 -29.09
C PRO A 74 -7.19 16.40 -28.21
N LEU A 75 -8.44 16.73 -28.57
CA LEU A 75 -9.63 16.30 -27.82
C LEU A 75 -9.77 14.77 -27.81
N VAL A 76 -9.37 14.11 -28.90
CA VAL A 76 -9.42 12.65 -29.00
C VAL A 76 -8.21 12.03 -28.31
N PHE A 77 -7.00 12.36 -28.76
CA PHE A 77 -5.79 11.67 -28.31
C PHE A 77 -5.35 12.09 -26.90
N VAL A 78 -5.37 13.39 -26.58
CA VAL A 78 -5.01 13.87 -25.23
C VAL A 78 -6.21 13.73 -24.29
N GLY A 79 -7.43 14.02 -24.78
CA GLY A 79 -8.66 13.87 -24.00
C GLY A 79 -8.91 12.44 -23.52
N MET A 80 -8.63 11.43 -24.34
CA MET A 80 -8.78 10.01 -23.96
C MET A 80 -8.03 9.64 -22.68
N PHE A 81 -6.90 10.29 -22.38
CA PHE A 81 -6.13 10.05 -21.15
C PHE A 81 -6.42 11.07 -20.06
N THR A 82 -6.56 12.34 -20.42
CA THR A 82 -6.70 13.44 -19.45
C THR A 82 -8.10 13.53 -18.85
N PHE A 83 -9.16 13.23 -19.60
CA PHE A 83 -10.54 13.24 -19.09
C PHE A 83 -10.82 12.19 -18.00
N PRO A 84 -10.48 10.88 -18.17
CA PRO A 84 -10.71 9.91 -17.10
C PRO A 84 -9.82 10.20 -15.88
N PHE A 85 -8.59 10.67 -16.09
CA PHE A 85 -7.69 11.03 -15.01
C PHE A 85 -8.23 12.25 -14.23
N SER A 86 -8.61 13.32 -14.90
CA SER A 86 -9.17 14.53 -14.27
C SER A 86 -10.47 14.22 -13.52
N ALA A 87 -11.37 13.44 -14.13
CA ALA A 87 -12.60 12.99 -13.48
C ALA A 87 -12.31 12.21 -12.19
N LEU A 88 -11.30 11.33 -12.20
CA LEU A 88 -10.92 10.57 -11.01
C LEU A 88 -10.36 11.47 -9.90
N VAL A 89 -9.48 12.41 -10.25
CA VAL A 89 -8.88 13.37 -9.30
C VAL A 89 -9.96 14.27 -8.71
N ILE A 90 -10.82 14.87 -9.53
CA ILE A 90 -11.93 15.74 -9.08
C ILE A 90 -12.88 14.95 -8.18
N ARG A 91 -13.25 13.72 -8.56
CA ARG A 91 -14.08 12.84 -7.72
C ARG A 91 -13.47 12.64 -6.34
N TRP A 92 -12.15 12.39 -6.29
CA TRP A 92 -11.45 12.19 -5.03
C TRP A 92 -11.41 13.47 -4.19
N SER A 93 -11.11 14.61 -4.80
CA SER A 93 -11.13 15.93 -4.15
C SER A 93 -12.49 16.27 -3.55
N VAL A 94 -13.58 16.08 -4.29
CA VAL A 94 -14.95 16.34 -3.80
C VAL A 94 -15.29 15.44 -2.60
N LEU A 95 -14.94 14.16 -2.65
CA LEU A 95 -15.16 13.23 -1.54
C LEU A 95 -14.36 13.61 -0.29
N VAL A 96 -13.14 14.10 -0.44
CA VAL A 96 -12.33 14.57 0.70
C VAL A 96 -12.92 15.87 1.28
N LEU A 97 -13.22 16.85 0.43
CA LEU A 97 -13.70 18.18 0.85
C LEU A 97 -15.12 18.15 1.44
N PHE A 98 -16.04 17.42 0.81
CA PHE A 98 -17.48 17.47 1.14
C PHE A 98 -18.06 16.12 1.59
N GLY A 99 -17.29 15.03 1.48
CA GLY A 99 -17.81 13.71 1.81
C GLY A 99 -18.14 13.51 3.28
N GLN A 100 -19.24 12.81 3.54
CA GLN A 100 -19.58 12.22 4.83
C GLN A 100 -19.32 10.72 4.78
N THR A 101 -18.76 10.17 5.86
CA THR A 101 -18.40 8.75 5.92
C THR A 101 -19.38 7.98 6.81
N HIS A 102 -19.93 6.91 6.26
CA HIS A 102 -20.82 5.98 6.92
C HIS A 102 -20.20 4.58 6.91
N ILE A 103 -20.15 3.95 8.06
CA ILE A 103 -19.82 2.52 8.17
C ILE A 103 -21.14 1.77 8.23
N LEU A 104 -21.42 0.98 7.21
CA LEU A 104 -22.60 0.12 7.11
C LEU A 104 -22.16 -1.30 7.36
N LEU A 105 -22.69 -1.89 8.43
CA LEU A 105 -22.51 -3.27 8.78
C LEU A 105 -23.81 -4.02 8.46
N ASP A 106 -23.66 -5.15 7.82
CA ASP A 106 -24.73 -6.02 7.34
C ASP A 106 -24.32 -7.45 7.71
N GLY A 107 -25.26 -8.39 7.83
CA GLY A 107 -24.98 -9.77 8.26
C GLY A 107 -23.89 -10.50 7.47
N SER A 108 -23.63 -10.05 6.23
CA SER A 108 -22.61 -10.64 5.35
C SER A 108 -21.40 -9.74 5.04
N LYS A 109 -21.52 -8.41 5.19
CA LYS A 109 -20.57 -7.45 4.62
C LYS A 109 -20.39 -6.22 5.51
N LEU A 110 -19.14 -5.83 5.71
CA LEU A 110 -18.73 -4.51 6.17
C LEU A 110 -18.54 -3.59 4.97
N ARG A 111 -19.26 -2.46 4.94
CA ARG A 111 -19.18 -1.45 3.87
C ARG A 111 -18.82 -0.11 4.47
N VAL A 112 -17.91 0.61 3.81
CA VAL A 112 -17.64 2.02 4.12
C VAL A 112 -18.07 2.84 2.93
N VAL A 113 -19.03 3.73 3.15
CA VAL A 113 -19.58 4.61 2.13
C VAL A 113 -19.18 6.03 2.46
N THR A 114 -18.40 6.65 1.57
CA THR A 114 -18.16 8.09 1.61
C THR A 114 -18.98 8.73 0.49
N SER A 115 -19.87 9.67 0.83
CA SER A 115 -20.76 10.31 -0.14
C SER A 115 -20.75 11.83 0.00
N ALA A 116 -20.73 12.52 -1.14
CA ALA A 116 -20.85 13.96 -1.30
C ALA A 116 -21.85 14.23 -2.44
N GLY A 117 -23.14 14.36 -2.09
CA GLY A 117 -24.22 14.48 -3.09
C GLY A 117 -24.28 13.25 -4.03
N PRO A 118 -24.28 13.42 -5.36
CA PRO A 118 -24.34 12.32 -6.32
C PRO A 118 -23.00 11.57 -6.47
N ILE A 119 -21.93 12.03 -5.82
CA ILE A 119 -20.63 11.38 -5.87
C ILE A 119 -20.47 10.50 -4.63
N TRP A 120 -20.25 9.21 -4.84
CA TRP A 120 -19.95 8.27 -3.75
C TRP A 120 -18.73 7.40 -4.03
N SER A 121 -18.14 6.91 -2.94
CA SER A 121 -17.15 5.85 -2.94
C SER A 121 -17.58 4.79 -1.94
N THR A 122 -17.58 3.54 -2.36
CA THR A 122 -17.93 2.41 -1.49
C THR A 122 -16.77 1.44 -1.44
N ARG A 123 -16.28 1.16 -0.23
CA ARG A 123 -15.33 0.09 0.04
C ARG A 123 -16.09 -1.05 0.70
N ARG A 124 -15.86 -2.28 0.26
CA ARG A 124 -16.60 -3.46 0.75
C ARG A 124 -15.61 -4.52 1.25
N CYS A 125 -15.94 -5.12 2.38
CA CYS A 125 -15.24 -6.26 2.95
C CYS A 125 -16.27 -7.33 3.35
N PRO A 126 -16.26 -8.52 2.72
CA PRO A 126 -17.05 -9.65 3.19
C PRO A 126 -16.62 -10.01 4.62
N LEU A 127 -17.59 -10.24 5.52
CA LEU A 127 -17.30 -10.58 6.91
C LEU A 127 -16.62 -11.96 7.04
N SER A 128 -17.00 -12.93 6.19
CA SER A 128 -16.36 -14.26 6.15
C SER A 128 -14.85 -14.22 5.87
N GLN A 129 -14.38 -13.18 5.19
CA GLN A 129 -12.97 -12.97 4.86
C GLN A 129 -12.24 -12.06 5.86
N LEU A 130 -12.94 -11.52 6.86
CA LEU A 130 -12.34 -10.62 7.85
C LEU A 130 -11.47 -11.44 8.82
N GLY A 131 -10.24 -10.99 9.02
CA GLY A 131 -9.32 -11.55 10.03
C GLY A 131 -9.22 -10.68 11.28
N GLY A 132 -9.55 -9.39 11.17
CA GLY A 132 -9.58 -8.48 12.30
C GLY A 132 -9.38 -7.02 11.90
N PHE A 133 -9.02 -6.20 12.88
CA PHE A 133 -8.79 -4.78 12.73
C PHE A 133 -7.36 -4.41 13.09
N ARG A 134 -6.79 -3.49 12.32
CA ARG A 134 -5.45 -2.94 12.53
C ARG A 134 -5.55 -1.45 12.73
N ILE A 135 -5.03 -0.98 13.86
CA ILE A 135 -4.84 0.42 14.16
C ILE A 135 -3.44 0.78 13.70
N ALA A 136 -3.38 1.58 12.63
CA ALA A 136 -2.13 2.12 12.11
C ALA A 136 -2.13 3.61 12.38
N THR A 137 -1.32 4.09 13.30
CA THR A 137 -1.16 5.52 13.56
C THR A 137 -0.80 6.23 12.25
N ALA A 138 -1.38 7.40 11.99
CA ALA A 138 -1.27 8.03 10.68
C ALA A 138 0.18 8.42 10.38
N ALA A 139 0.88 7.63 9.55
CA ALA A 139 2.21 7.89 9.04
C ALA A 139 2.26 9.26 8.34
N VAL A 140 2.69 10.28 9.08
CA VAL A 140 3.18 11.51 8.52
C VAL A 140 4.59 11.65 9.06
N SER A 141 5.55 11.62 8.14
CA SER A 141 6.96 11.83 8.44
C SER A 141 7.09 13.07 9.32
N ARG A 142 7.44 12.88 10.60
CA ARG A 142 7.65 13.98 11.55
C ARG A 142 8.82 14.88 11.17
N SER A 143 9.49 14.61 10.05
CA SER A 143 10.54 15.47 9.48
C SER A 143 10.02 16.80 8.91
N SER A 144 8.70 17.00 8.77
CA SER A 144 8.14 18.28 8.32
C SER A 144 7.40 19.00 9.47
N PRO A 145 7.88 20.18 9.91
CA PRO A 145 7.32 20.92 11.06
C PRO A 145 5.86 21.37 10.85
N ALA A 146 5.36 21.39 9.62
CA ALA A 146 3.97 21.68 9.29
C ALA A 146 2.97 20.64 9.84
N PHE A 147 3.44 19.43 10.18
CA PHE A 147 2.59 18.28 10.54
C PHE A 147 2.76 17.82 11.99
N ALA A 148 3.58 18.49 12.80
CA ALA A 148 3.69 18.23 14.24
C ALA A 148 2.35 18.44 14.99
N SER A 149 1.44 19.21 14.41
CA SER A 149 0.09 19.51 14.91
C SER A 149 -0.96 18.40 14.70
N LEU A 150 -0.54 17.23 14.20
CA LEU A 150 -1.46 16.14 13.86
C LEU A 150 -2.15 15.48 15.06
N GLY A 151 -1.58 15.61 16.26
CA GLY A 151 -2.13 15.02 17.49
C GLY A 151 -2.25 13.50 17.44
N GLU A 152 -2.93 12.94 18.44
CA GLU A 152 -3.36 11.53 18.54
C GLU A 152 -4.37 11.19 17.44
N ARG A 153 -3.89 10.89 16.23
CA ARG A 153 -4.71 10.47 15.09
C ARG A 153 -4.20 9.20 14.42
N SER A 154 -5.13 8.30 14.14
CA SER A 154 -4.86 6.98 13.60
C SER A 154 -5.75 6.64 12.40
N ASN A 155 -5.35 5.60 11.68
CA ASN A 155 -6.11 4.94 10.64
C ASN A 155 -6.67 3.63 11.20
N LEU A 156 -7.92 3.34 10.88
CA LEU A 156 -8.53 2.04 11.15
C LEU A 156 -8.59 1.25 9.86
N VAL A 157 -8.00 0.07 9.85
CA VAL A 157 -7.91 -0.80 8.68
C VAL A 157 -8.54 -2.15 9.03
N ALA A 158 -9.48 -2.62 8.20
CA ALA A 158 -9.93 -3.99 8.25
C ALA A 158 -8.93 -4.87 7.50
N VAL A 159 -8.36 -5.86 8.17
CA VAL A 159 -7.41 -6.80 7.57
C VAL A 159 -8.13 -8.10 7.27
N ARG A 160 -8.09 -8.53 6.01
CA ARG A 160 -8.66 -9.82 5.61
C ARG A 160 -7.73 -10.97 5.99
N LYS A 161 -8.29 -12.18 6.15
CA LYS A 161 -7.55 -13.43 6.37
C LYS A 161 -6.43 -13.68 5.34
N ASN A 162 -6.54 -13.11 4.14
CA ASN A 162 -5.52 -13.21 3.07
C ASN A 162 -4.47 -12.09 3.04
N GLY A 163 -4.48 -11.20 4.05
CA GLY A 163 -3.56 -10.07 4.18
C GLY A 163 -3.96 -8.82 3.38
N ARG A 164 -5.12 -8.82 2.71
CA ARG A 164 -5.60 -7.60 2.02
C ARG A 164 -6.18 -6.63 3.03
N GLU A 165 -5.67 -5.41 2.99
CA GLU A 165 -6.14 -4.30 3.81
C GLU A 165 -7.29 -3.53 3.14
N VAL A 166 -8.33 -3.23 3.91
CA VAL A 166 -9.41 -2.33 3.53
C VAL A 166 -9.43 -1.19 4.54
N VAL A 167 -8.94 -0.02 4.11
CA VAL A 167 -8.91 1.16 4.97
C VAL A 167 -10.34 1.64 5.25
N LEU A 168 -10.75 1.58 6.52
CA LEU A 168 -12.06 1.99 6.98
C LEU A 168 -12.08 3.49 7.25
N LEU A 169 -11.16 3.98 8.07
CA LEU A 169 -11.01 5.39 8.42
C LEU A 169 -9.57 5.83 8.24
N ARG A 170 -9.39 7.07 7.76
CA ARG A 170 -8.07 7.69 7.55
C ARG A 170 -7.96 8.97 8.36
N VAL A 171 -6.93 9.06 9.20
CA VAL A 171 -6.55 10.27 9.93
C VAL A 171 -7.70 10.80 10.79
N TYR A 172 -8.25 9.92 11.64
CA TYR A 172 -9.27 10.30 12.65
C TYR A 172 -8.65 10.31 14.05
N PRO A 173 -9.22 11.09 15.00
CA PRO A 173 -8.83 11.06 16.41
C PRO A 173 -8.75 9.65 16.98
N ASP A 174 -7.72 9.37 17.78
CA ASP A 174 -7.48 8.04 18.36
C ASP A 174 -8.64 7.57 19.21
N ALA A 175 -9.30 8.46 19.96
CA ALA A 175 -10.51 8.15 20.71
C ALA A 175 -11.62 7.55 19.83
N ILE A 176 -11.85 8.10 18.63
CA ILE A 176 -12.84 7.57 17.68
C ILE A 176 -12.40 6.19 17.15
N ILE A 177 -11.11 6.04 16.84
CA ILE A 177 -10.54 4.83 16.28
C ILE A 177 -10.57 3.68 17.29
N GLN A 178 -10.16 3.94 18.52
CA GLN A 178 -10.20 2.99 19.64
C GLN A 178 -11.63 2.58 19.96
N GLN A 179 -12.55 3.54 20.10
CA GLN A 179 -13.96 3.25 20.33
C GLN A 179 -14.55 2.38 19.21
N LEU A 180 -14.22 2.66 17.94
CA LEU A 180 -14.66 1.80 16.83
C LEU A 180 -14.00 0.42 16.84
N ALA A 181 -12.72 0.32 17.18
CA ALA A 181 -12.02 -0.95 17.25
C ALA A 181 -12.58 -1.88 18.33
N GLU A 182 -13.05 -1.32 19.44
CA GLU A 182 -13.72 -2.07 20.52
C GLU A 182 -15.18 -2.40 20.18
N GLU A 183 -15.94 -1.46 19.60
CA GLU A 183 -17.37 -1.67 19.33
C GLU A 183 -17.64 -2.54 18.10
N LEU A 184 -16.79 -2.51 17.07
CA LEU A 184 -17.01 -3.23 15.80
C LEU A 184 -17.07 -4.76 15.97
N PRO A 185 -16.12 -5.43 16.64
CA PRO A 185 -16.17 -6.88 16.86
C PRO A 185 -17.46 -7.32 17.56
N ALA A 186 -17.83 -6.65 18.65
CA ALA A 186 -19.02 -6.97 19.43
C ALA A 186 -20.33 -6.75 18.65
N ARG A 187 -20.36 -5.79 17.71
CA ARG A 187 -21.51 -5.57 16.83
C ARG A 187 -21.56 -6.58 15.68
N ILE A 188 -20.42 -7.00 15.15
CA ILE A 188 -20.33 -8.08 14.15
C ILE A 188 -20.85 -9.39 14.73
N GLU A 189 -20.44 -9.73 15.95
CA GLU A 189 -20.93 -10.93 16.63
C GLU A 189 -22.44 -10.89 16.85
N ARG A 190 -22.97 -9.76 17.33
CA ARG A 190 -24.42 -9.59 17.51
C ARG A 190 -25.22 -9.72 16.22
N LEU A 191 -24.73 -9.17 15.11
CA LEU A 191 -25.43 -9.27 13.82
C LEU A 191 -25.28 -10.63 13.16
N THR A 192 -24.07 -11.21 13.16
CA THR A 192 -23.86 -12.55 12.58
C THR A 192 -24.59 -13.60 13.41
N GLY A 193 -24.57 -13.52 14.74
CA GLY A 193 -25.33 -14.40 15.63
C GLY A 193 -26.85 -14.35 15.41
N ARG A 194 -27.39 -13.20 14.99
CA ARG A 194 -28.82 -13.09 14.58
C ARG A 194 -29.08 -13.69 13.20
N VAL A 195 -28.11 -13.59 12.29
CA VAL A 195 -28.20 -14.06 10.89
C VAL A 195 -27.83 -15.54 10.74
N VAL A 196 -27.33 -16.21 11.78
CA VAL A 196 -27.07 -17.67 11.84
C VAL A 196 -28.31 -18.50 11.47
N GLN A 197 -29.52 -17.97 11.65
CA GLN A 197 -30.75 -18.62 11.17
C GLN A 197 -30.84 -18.76 9.63
N ALA A 198 -29.96 -18.12 8.86
CA ALA A 198 -29.92 -18.15 7.40
C ALA A 198 -28.75 -18.96 6.79
N GLY A 199 -28.05 -19.80 7.58
CA GLY A 199 -27.01 -20.71 7.08
C GLY A 199 -25.62 -20.09 6.89
N MET A 200 -25.33 -18.95 7.54
CA MET A 200 -24.01 -18.30 7.53
C MET A 200 -23.28 -18.59 8.85
N GLU A 201 -21.98 -18.89 8.81
CA GLU A 201 -21.17 -19.12 10.01
C GLU A 201 -21.16 -17.90 10.94
N SER A 202 -21.42 -18.11 12.23
CA SER A 202 -21.33 -17.06 13.25
C SER A 202 -19.87 -16.64 13.43
N ILE A 203 -19.58 -15.35 13.37
CA ILE A 203 -18.23 -14.81 13.63
C ILE A 203 -18.22 -14.28 15.06
N ARG A 204 -17.37 -14.82 15.93
CA ARG A 204 -17.23 -14.32 17.30
C ARG A 204 -16.27 -13.13 17.34
N ALA A 205 -16.45 -12.22 18.30
CA ALA A 205 -15.52 -11.12 18.50
C ALA A 205 -14.09 -11.63 18.78
N THR A 206 -13.95 -12.77 19.44
CA THR A 206 -12.65 -13.43 19.73
C THR A 206 -11.92 -13.93 18.49
N ASP A 207 -12.64 -14.17 17.38
CA ASP A 207 -12.04 -14.63 16.12
C ASP A 207 -11.42 -13.47 15.31
N LEU A 208 -11.74 -12.23 15.70
CA LEU A 208 -11.27 -11.01 15.08
C LEU A 208 -10.09 -10.46 15.87
N GLY A 209 -8.88 -10.61 15.33
CA GLY A 209 -7.69 -10.04 15.96
C GLY A 209 -7.74 -8.51 16.00
N LEU A 210 -7.10 -7.92 17.00
CA LEU A 210 -6.84 -6.50 17.06
C LEU A 210 -5.32 -6.27 17.08
N GLU A 211 -4.83 -5.53 16.10
CA GLU A 211 -3.41 -5.23 15.97
C GLU A 211 -3.11 -3.75 16.11
N THR A 212 -2.08 -3.45 16.89
CA THR A 212 -1.46 -2.13 16.92
C THR A 212 -0.13 -2.18 16.20
N VAL A 213 0.14 -1.21 15.31
CA VAL A 213 1.42 -1.10 14.59
C VAL A 213 2.14 0.17 15.02
N ALA A 214 3.36 0.02 15.54
CA ALA A 214 4.18 1.16 15.97
C ALA A 214 4.54 2.07 14.79
N MET A 215 4.28 3.37 14.99
CA MET A 215 4.42 4.40 13.97
C MET A 215 5.88 4.77 13.69
N HIS A 216 6.73 4.78 14.71
CA HIS A 216 8.12 5.15 14.52
C HIS A 216 8.84 4.01 13.81
N PRO A 217 9.52 4.30 12.68
CA PRO A 217 10.31 3.28 11.99
C PRO A 217 11.36 2.64 12.91
N GLN A 218 11.81 3.36 13.92
CA GLN A 218 12.79 2.91 14.92
C GLN A 218 12.19 2.13 16.09
N GLU A 219 10.88 2.26 16.34
CA GLU A 219 10.23 1.60 17.47
C GLU A 219 9.86 0.18 17.08
N VAL A 220 10.53 -0.80 17.68
CA VAL A 220 10.32 -2.24 17.41
C VAL A 220 9.49 -2.80 18.55
N LEU A 221 8.33 -3.37 18.23
CA LEU A 221 7.45 -4.02 19.21
C LEU A 221 7.76 -5.52 19.32
N ASP A 222 7.76 -6.05 20.53
CA ASP A 222 7.74 -7.50 20.74
C ASP A 222 6.34 -8.04 20.44
N ARG A 223 6.22 -8.90 19.43
CA ARG A 223 4.95 -9.47 18.97
C ARG A 223 4.88 -10.95 19.28
N VAL A 224 3.99 -11.30 20.22
CA VAL A 224 3.70 -12.69 20.56
C VAL A 224 2.85 -13.34 19.46
N ASP A 225 1.79 -12.65 19.04
CA ASP A 225 0.86 -13.16 18.05
C ASP A 225 1.33 -12.92 16.61
N LYS A 226 1.04 -13.91 15.75
CA LYS A 226 1.31 -13.81 14.32
C LYS A 226 0.49 -12.68 13.70
N PRO A 227 1.08 -11.84 12.82
CA PRO A 227 0.33 -10.76 12.23
C PRO A 227 -0.88 -11.20 11.40
N ILE A 228 -2.02 -10.51 11.54
CA ILE A 228 -3.29 -10.76 10.87
C ILE A 228 -3.06 -10.72 9.36
N GLY A 229 -3.45 -11.81 8.70
CA GLY A 229 -3.31 -11.95 7.26
C GLY A 229 -1.87 -12.11 6.77
N SER A 230 -0.89 -12.29 7.67
CA SER A 230 0.45 -12.72 7.30
C SER A 230 0.39 -14.11 6.67
N ARG A 231 1.13 -14.27 5.58
CA ARG A 231 1.23 -15.53 4.86
C ARG A 231 2.39 -16.40 5.35
N LEU A 232 3.12 -15.96 6.37
CA LEU A 232 4.17 -16.75 7.00
C LEU A 232 3.59 -18.07 7.51
N VAL A 233 4.22 -19.18 7.17
CA VAL A 233 3.82 -20.49 7.71
C VAL A 233 4.75 -20.81 8.86
N PHE A 234 4.18 -21.04 10.04
CA PHE A 234 4.90 -21.50 11.22
C PHE A 234 4.70 -23.01 11.34
N GLU A 235 5.77 -23.77 11.30
CA GLU A 235 5.79 -25.22 11.49
C GLU A 235 6.61 -25.51 12.75
N ASP A 236 5.94 -25.92 13.83
CA ASP A 236 6.62 -26.45 15.01
C ASP A 236 7.04 -27.89 14.74
N GLN A 237 8.32 -28.18 14.92
CA GLN A 237 8.92 -29.50 14.69
C GLN A 237 9.33 -30.18 16.01
N GLY A 238 8.87 -29.67 17.16
CA GLY A 238 9.11 -30.24 18.49
C GLY A 238 10.51 -29.95 19.04
N GLU A 239 11.57 -30.21 18.27
CA GLU A 239 12.94 -29.85 18.66
C GLU A 239 13.34 -28.43 18.21
N GLY A 240 12.55 -27.84 17.32
CA GLY A 240 12.79 -26.54 16.69
C GLY A 240 11.55 -26.05 15.96
N PHE A 241 11.68 -24.94 15.25
CA PHE A 241 10.59 -24.40 14.43
C PHE A 241 11.11 -23.91 13.07
N VAL A 242 10.22 -23.93 12.09
CA VAL A 242 10.48 -23.41 10.75
C VAL A 242 9.45 -22.34 10.41
N ILE A 243 9.92 -21.15 10.07
CA ILE A 243 9.10 -20.06 9.51
C ILE A 243 9.38 -19.97 8.02
N ARG A 244 8.35 -20.17 7.19
CA ARG A 244 8.45 -20.04 5.74
C ARG A 244 7.78 -18.77 5.25
N ALA A 245 8.55 -17.92 4.59
CA ALA A 245 8.06 -16.74 3.87
C ALA A 245 7.72 -17.11 2.42
N PRO A 246 6.42 -17.09 2.05
CA PRO A 246 6.03 -17.41 0.68
C PRO A 246 6.39 -16.29 -0.28
N ARG A 247 6.28 -16.59 -1.59
CA ARG A 247 6.51 -15.60 -2.66
C ARG A 247 5.67 -14.34 -2.42
N LEU A 248 6.34 -13.19 -2.38
CA LEU A 248 5.69 -11.88 -2.19
C LEU A 248 4.72 -11.54 -3.32
N GLY A 249 5.06 -11.94 -4.55
CA GLY A 249 4.37 -11.52 -5.76
C GLY A 249 4.59 -10.04 -6.11
N PHE A 250 4.23 -9.65 -7.33
CA PHE A 250 4.53 -8.32 -7.90
C PHE A 250 3.92 -7.13 -7.14
N ARG A 251 2.87 -7.36 -6.34
CA ARG A 251 2.11 -6.28 -5.71
C ARG A 251 2.67 -5.86 -4.35
N LYS A 252 3.32 -6.76 -3.61
CA LYS A 252 3.94 -6.47 -2.30
C LYS A 252 5.44 -6.21 -2.40
N SER A 253 6.08 -6.69 -3.46
CA SER A 253 7.52 -6.68 -3.66
C SER A 253 8.14 -5.28 -3.87
N THR A 254 7.35 -4.21 -4.00
CA THR A 254 7.89 -2.90 -4.38
C THR A 254 7.11 -1.75 -3.76
N SER A 255 7.85 -0.71 -3.34
CA SER A 255 7.25 0.56 -2.95
C SER A 255 6.42 1.17 -4.08
N LYS A 256 5.36 1.90 -3.72
CA LYS A 256 4.47 2.55 -4.71
C LYS A 256 5.23 3.55 -5.59
N ALA A 257 6.22 4.24 -5.03
CA ALA A 257 7.04 5.20 -5.76
C ALA A 257 7.86 4.52 -6.87
N VAL A 258 8.56 3.43 -6.53
CA VAL A 258 9.36 2.68 -7.51
C VAL A 258 8.45 2.00 -8.55
N ALA A 259 7.24 1.57 -8.18
CA ALA A 259 6.26 1.06 -9.13
C ALA A 259 5.79 2.14 -10.13
N VAL A 260 5.54 3.37 -9.67
CA VAL A 260 5.18 4.51 -10.55
C VAL A 260 6.35 4.87 -11.47
N TRP A 261 7.56 4.95 -10.93
CA TRP A 261 8.76 5.25 -11.72
C TRP A 261 9.00 4.18 -12.81
N SER A 262 8.90 2.90 -12.45
CA SER A 262 8.99 1.81 -13.43
C SER A 262 7.88 1.86 -14.47
N MET A 263 6.64 2.20 -14.07
CA MET A 263 5.53 2.39 -15.02
C MET A 263 5.82 3.53 -16.00
N GLY A 264 6.37 4.65 -15.52
CA GLY A 264 6.78 5.78 -16.37
C GLY A 264 7.81 5.36 -17.42
N PHE A 265 8.82 4.59 -17.00
CA PHE A 265 9.85 4.10 -17.92
C PHE A 265 9.28 3.13 -18.97
N LEU A 266 8.39 2.21 -18.56
CA LEU A 266 7.71 1.29 -19.49
C LEU A 266 6.79 2.03 -20.46
N LEU A 267 6.12 3.10 -20.01
CA LEU A 267 5.28 3.93 -20.86
C LEU A 267 6.13 4.70 -21.89
N MET A 268 7.29 5.21 -21.49
CA MET A 268 8.25 5.84 -22.41
C MET A 268 8.76 4.84 -23.45
N GLN A 269 9.13 3.62 -23.03
CA GLN A 269 9.50 2.54 -23.94
C GLN A 269 8.36 2.20 -24.92
N PHE A 270 7.12 2.13 -24.45
CA PHE A 270 5.95 1.92 -25.31
C PHE A 270 5.79 3.05 -26.32
N GLY A 271 5.91 4.31 -25.89
CA GLY A 271 5.87 5.49 -26.75
C GLY A 271 6.96 5.45 -27.83
N LEU A 272 8.19 5.10 -27.46
CA LEU A 272 9.30 4.90 -28.41
C LEU A 272 8.99 3.76 -29.39
N THR A 273 8.45 2.64 -28.91
CA THR A 273 8.11 1.49 -29.76
C THR A 273 7.03 1.85 -30.79
N VAL A 274 6.02 2.62 -30.39
CA VAL A 274 4.89 2.98 -31.27
C VAL A 274 5.24 4.12 -32.24
N THR A 275 6.12 5.05 -31.84
CA THR A 275 6.47 6.21 -32.67
C THR A 275 7.79 6.04 -33.43
N LEU A 276 8.87 5.72 -32.71
CA LEU A 276 10.21 5.70 -33.25
C LEU A 276 10.45 4.48 -34.15
N VAL A 277 9.96 3.29 -33.79
CA VAL A 277 10.19 2.07 -34.61
C VAL A 277 9.52 2.19 -35.98
N PRO A 278 8.24 2.58 -36.12
CA PRO A 278 7.65 2.81 -37.45
C PRO A 278 8.34 3.94 -38.21
N ALA A 279 8.75 5.02 -37.54
CA ALA A 279 9.45 6.13 -38.20
C ALA A 279 10.83 5.69 -38.74
N LEU A 280 11.57 4.86 -37.99
CA LEU A 280 12.85 4.29 -38.41
C LEU A 280 12.67 3.32 -39.58
N LEU A 281 11.67 2.43 -39.52
CA LEU A 281 11.37 1.49 -40.61
C LEU A 281 10.91 2.21 -41.88
N ALA A 282 10.17 3.31 -41.74
CA ALA A 282 9.71 4.14 -42.86
C ALA A 282 10.78 5.11 -43.40
N GLY A 283 11.98 5.16 -42.79
CA GLY A 283 13.05 6.08 -43.19
C GLY A 283 12.72 7.56 -42.99
N LYS A 284 11.73 7.89 -42.13
CA LYS A 284 11.23 9.26 -41.91
C LYS A 284 11.96 10.02 -40.80
N VAL A 285 13.01 9.44 -40.23
CA VAL A 285 13.81 10.06 -39.16
C VAL A 285 14.91 10.93 -39.80
N GLY A 286 14.86 12.24 -39.57
CA GLY A 286 15.94 13.14 -39.98
C GLY A 286 17.23 12.84 -39.20
N GLY A 287 18.35 12.70 -39.91
CA GLY A 287 19.66 12.36 -39.33
C GLY A 287 20.10 10.91 -39.61
N GLN A 288 21.04 10.40 -38.82
CA GLN A 288 21.60 9.06 -39.01
C GLN A 288 20.68 7.99 -38.37
N PRO A 289 20.06 7.08 -39.16
CA PRO A 289 19.08 6.10 -38.64
C PRO A 289 19.64 5.16 -37.57
N ALA A 290 20.95 4.90 -37.61
CA ALA A 290 21.65 4.10 -36.61
C ALA A 290 21.52 4.69 -35.19
N ALA A 291 21.50 6.01 -35.04
CA ALA A 291 21.35 6.66 -33.74
C ALA A 291 19.99 6.33 -33.09
N GLY A 292 18.91 6.28 -33.89
CA GLY A 292 17.58 5.91 -33.39
C GLY A 292 17.51 4.46 -32.91
N TRP A 293 18.17 3.52 -33.62
CA TRP A 293 18.26 2.13 -33.19
C TRP A 293 19.10 1.96 -31.92
N VAL A 294 20.18 2.72 -31.77
CA VAL A 294 21.00 2.71 -30.54
C VAL A 294 20.19 3.21 -29.35
N ILE A 295 19.47 4.34 -29.50
CA ILE A 295 18.59 4.88 -28.44
C ILE A 295 17.53 3.84 -28.06
N PHE A 296 16.87 3.24 -29.04
CA PHE A 296 15.87 2.20 -28.79
C PHE A 296 16.46 0.98 -28.06
N ALA A 297 17.65 0.51 -28.47
CA ALA A 297 18.31 -0.63 -27.85
C ALA A 297 18.67 -0.36 -26.37
N VAL A 298 19.19 0.83 -26.06
CA VAL A 298 19.53 1.23 -24.68
C VAL A 298 18.28 1.28 -23.80
N PHE A 299 17.22 1.95 -24.25
CA PHE A 299 15.96 2.04 -23.50
C PHE A 299 15.31 0.66 -23.30
N THR A 300 15.42 -0.22 -24.30
CA THR A 300 14.93 -1.59 -24.21
C THR A 300 15.71 -2.40 -23.17
N MET A 301 17.05 -2.29 -23.15
CA MET A 301 17.90 -2.97 -22.18
C MET A 301 17.58 -2.53 -20.74
N ILE A 302 17.40 -1.21 -20.52
CA ILE A 302 17.01 -0.68 -19.20
C ILE A 302 15.62 -1.21 -18.79
N SER A 303 14.66 -1.20 -19.72
CA SER A 303 13.30 -1.71 -19.48
C SER A 303 13.31 -3.20 -19.11
N ILE A 304 14.12 -4.01 -19.80
CA ILE A 304 14.32 -5.43 -19.46
C ILE A 304 14.90 -5.56 -18.06
N GLY A 305 15.92 -4.77 -17.70
CA GLY A 305 16.50 -4.76 -16.35
C GLY A 305 15.48 -4.44 -15.26
N ILE A 306 14.61 -3.45 -15.48
CA ILE A 306 13.51 -3.10 -14.57
C ILE A 306 12.52 -4.26 -14.42
N VAL A 307 12.14 -4.92 -15.51
CA VAL A 307 11.22 -6.06 -15.48
C VAL A 307 11.85 -7.25 -14.76
N LEU A 308 13.13 -7.54 -15.00
CA LEU A 308 13.87 -8.62 -14.33
C LEU A 308 14.00 -8.37 -12.83
N SER A 309 14.29 -7.13 -12.41
CA SER A 309 14.38 -6.81 -10.97
C SER A 309 13.02 -6.97 -10.28
N ARG A 310 11.93 -6.53 -10.94
CA ARG A 310 10.55 -6.76 -10.49
C ARG A 310 10.23 -8.24 -10.37
N PHE A 311 10.63 -9.02 -11.37
CA PHE A 311 10.38 -10.46 -11.38
C PHE A 311 11.13 -11.17 -10.26
N SER A 312 12.42 -10.85 -10.08
CA SER A 312 13.25 -11.41 -9.02
C SER A 312 12.67 -11.13 -7.63
N ALA A 313 12.32 -9.88 -7.37
CA ALA A 313 11.73 -9.50 -6.09
C ALA A 313 10.33 -10.11 -5.88
N ALA A 314 9.56 -10.35 -6.94
CA ALA A 314 8.24 -10.99 -6.85
C ALA A 314 8.31 -12.49 -6.53
N ILE A 315 9.36 -13.20 -6.97
CA ILE A 315 9.53 -14.64 -6.74
C ILE A 315 10.35 -14.99 -5.50
N ARG A 316 10.92 -13.98 -4.83
CA ARG A 316 11.74 -14.12 -3.63
C ARG A 316 11.01 -14.91 -2.55
N LYS A 317 11.67 -15.90 -1.96
CA LYS A 317 11.15 -16.75 -0.87
C LYS A 317 12.19 -16.85 0.23
N GLY A 318 11.73 -16.77 1.46
CA GLY A 318 12.56 -16.94 2.65
C GLY A 318 12.18 -18.18 3.46
N SER A 319 13.15 -18.76 4.16
CA SER A 319 12.90 -19.70 5.24
C SER A 319 13.86 -19.46 6.39
N ILE A 320 13.33 -19.56 7.60
CA ILE A 320 14.04 -19.45 8.86
C ILE A 320 13.84 -20.77 9.58
N CYS A 321 14.92 -21.48 9.87
CA CYS A 321 14.89 -22.73 10.60
C CYS A 321 15.69 -22.52 11.89
N VAL A 322 15.04 -22.77 13.03
CA VAL A 322 15.66 -22.71 14.34
C VAL A 322 15.60 -24.10 14.94
N ASN A 323 16.76 -24.73 15.08
CA ASN A 323 16.93 -26.01 15.75
C ASN A 323 17.45 -25.80 17.18
N ARG A 324 17.72 -26.88 17.93
CA ARG A 324 18.30 -26.76 19.29
C ARG A 324 19.69 -26.12 19.33
N GLN A 325 20.46 -26.23 18.26
CA GLN A 325 21.87 -25.80 18.22
C GLN A 325 22.15 -24.80 17.11
N SER A 326 21.28 -24.62 16.12
CA SER A 326 21.57 -23.74 15.00
C SER A 326 20.39 -22.89 14.54
N LEU A 327 20.72 -21.69 14.06
CA LEU A 327 19.84 -20.79 13.33
C LEU A 327 20.26 -20.81 11.86
N GLN A 328 19.37 -21.25 10.98
CA GLN A 328 19.56 -21.20 9.54
C GLN A 328 18.59 -20.20 8.90
N LEU A 329 19.13 -19.24 8.15
CA LEU A 329 18.37 -18.32 7.32
C LEU A 329 18.67 -18.61 5.86
N THR A 330 17.62 -18.78 5.06
CA THR A 330 17.72 -19.02 3.62
C THR A 330 16.83 -18.01 2.89
N ASP A 331 17.38 -17.36 1.88
CA ASP A 331 16.66 -16.45 0.98
C ASP A 331 16.95 -16.87 -0.46
N SER A 332 15.90 -17.13 -1.23
CA SER A 332 15.99 -17.67 -2.59
C SER A 332 15.26 -16.76 -3.57
N GLY A 333 15.93 -16.38 -4.65
CA GLY A 333 15.41 -15.50 -5.70
C GLY A 333 15.79 -15.96 -7.11
N LEU A 334 15.59 -15.09 -8.10
CA LEU A 334 15.95 -15.40 -9.50
C LEU A 334 17.47 -15.51 -9.69
N PHE A 335 18.24 -14.74 -8.92
CA PHE A 335 19.70 -14.62 -9.06
C PHE A 335 20.49 -15.55 -8.13
N GLY A 336 19.81 -16.51 -7.49
CA GLY A 336 20.44 -17.51 -6.63
C GLY A 336 19.81 -17.62 -5.25
N THR A 337 20.44 -18.45 -4.42
CA THR A 337 20.02 -18.72 -3.04
C THR A 337 21.14 -18.29 -2.10
N GLN A 338 20.83 -17.37 -1.19
CA GLN A 338 21.68 -17.01 -0.07
C GLN A 338 21.30 -17.88 1.13
N ARG A 339 22.29 -18.52 1.75
CA ARG A 339 22.10 -19.31 2.97
C ARG A 339 23.16 -18.90 3.99
N ALA A 340 22.74 -18.68 5.23
CA ALA A 340 23.62 -18.55 6.36
C ALA A 340 23.14 -19.43 7.51
N GLU A 341 24.10 -19.96 8.25
CA GLU A 341 23.90 -20.86 9.37
C GLU A 341 24.83 -20.44 10.49
N TRP A 342 24.28 -20.31 11.69
CA TRP A 342 25.02 -19.96 12.90
C TRP A 342 24.69 -20.95 14.00
N ASP A 343 25.67 -21.23 14.86
CA ASP A 343 25.43 -21.90 16.13
C ASP A 343 24.75 -20.92 17.08
N LEU A 344 23.66 -21.33 17.73
CA LEU A 344 22.92 -20.50 18.68
C LEU A 344 23.81 -20.01 19.84
N ALA A 345 24.80 -20.80 20.25
CA ALA A 345 25.74 -20.42 21.30
C ALA A 345 26.63 -19.22 20.93
N THR A 346 26.79 -18.95 19.62
CA THR A 346 27.63 -17.86 19.10
C THR A 346 26.86 -16.58 18.79
N ILE A 347 25.54 -16.58 18.98
CA ILE A 347 24.69 -15.45 18.65
C ILE A 347 24.58 -14.54 19.89
N GLU A 348 25.12 -13.33 19.78
CA GLU A 348 25.04 -12.31 20.82
C GLU A 348 23.66 -11.64 20.83
N GLU A 349 23.17 -11.26 19.64
CA GLU A 349 21.93 -10.52 19.51
C GLU A 349 21.20 -10.84 18.19
N VAL A 350 19.87 -11.03 18.30
CA VAL A 350 18.95 -11.00 17.16
C VAL A 350 17.98 -9.85 17.37
N ARG A 351 17.89 -8.94 16.39
CA ARG A 351 16.98 -7.79 16.46
C ARG A 351 16.42 -7.41 15.10
N VAL A 352 15.37 -6.58 15.11
CA VAL A 352 14.94 -5.89 13.89
C VAL A 352 15.89 -4.70 13.69
N GLY A 353 16.71 -4.78 12.65
CA GLY A 353 17.54 -3.67 12.20
C GLY A 353 16.70 -2.64 11.46
N VAL A 354 17.09 -1.38 11.61
CA VAL A 354 16.42 -0.22 11.04
C VAL A 354 17.46 0.63 10.34
N GLU A 355 17.33 0.80 9.02
CA GLU A 355 18.25 1.63 8.23
C GLU A 355 17.49 2.81 7.64
N LYS A 356 18.08 4.01 7.79
CA LYS A 356 17.50 5.26 7.30
C LYS A 356 18.15 5.65 5.99
N TYR A 357 17.33 5.84 4.96
CA TYR A 357 17.75 6.46 3.72
C TYR A 357 17.20 7.88 3.66
N GLU A 358 18.08 8.87 3.62
CA GLU A 358 17.68 10.25 3.37
C GLU A 358 17.66 10.51 1.85
N SER A 359 16.50 10.89 1.32
CA SER A 359 16.37 11.47 -0.01
C SER A 359 15.91 12.93 0.08
N GLU A 360 16.03 13.68 -1.00
CA GLU A 360 15.50 15.05 -1.09
C GLU A 360 13.99 15.13 -0.79
N ASP A 361 13.26 14.03 -1.04
CA ASP A 361 11.82 13.89 -0.79
C ASP A 361 11.47 13.45 0.65
N GLY A 362 12.48 13.12 1.48
CA GLY A 362 12.32 12.74 2.88
C GLY A 362 13.11 11.49 3.29
N ALA A 363 12.91 11.06 4.55
CA ALA A 363 13.56 9.85 5.06
C ALA A 363 12.72 8.60 4.78
N SER A 364 13.27 7.64 4.04
CA SER A 364 12.77 6.26 3.95
C SER A 364 13.46 5.38 5.00
N TRP A 365 12.77 4.33 5.42
CA TRP A 365 13.29 3.40 6.42
C TRP A 365 13.07 1.98 5.94
N ASP A 366 14.13 1.19 5.96
CA ASP A 366 14.08 -0.23 5.66
C ASP A 366 14.26 -1.04 6.94
N HIS A 367 13.51 -2.14 7.02
CA HIS A 367 13.49 -3.05 8.17
C HIS A 367 14.03 -4.40 7.72
N PHE A 368 14.90 -4.98 8.53
CA PHE A 368 15.47 -6.31 8.26
C PHE A 368 15.72 -7.06 9.57
N VAL A 369 15.85 -8.37 9.49
CA VAL A 369 16.40 -9.15 10.59
C VAL A 369 17.91 -8.93 10.62
N GLN A 370 18.41 -8.43 11.75
CA GLN A 370 19.84 -8.30 12.02
C GLN A 370 20.25 -9.41 12.99
N VAL A 371 21.19 -10.23 12.58
CA VAL A 371 21.84 -11.25 13.42
C VAL A 371 23.28 -10.82 13.65
N ARG A 372 23.68 -10.71 14.93
CA ARG A 372 25.03 -10.36 15.35
C ARG A 372 25.70 -11.56 16.04
N PRO A 373 26.66 -12.23 15.38
CA PRO A 373 27.50 -13.24 15.99
C PRO A 373 28.64 -12.59 16.79
N ASP A 374 29.17 -13.30 17.79
CA ASP A 374 30.22 -12.83 18.72
C ASP A 374 31.51 -12.36 18.01
N ALA A 375 31.85 -12.96 16.85
CA ALA A 375 33.11 -12.72 16.14
C ALA A 375 32.95 -12.18 14.69
N GLU A 376 31.74 -11.90 14.22
CA GLU A 376 31.48 -11.49 12.83
C GLU A 376 30.70 -10.18 12.71
N THR A 377 30.88 -9.51 11.56
CA THR A 377 30.04 -8.38 11.17
C THR A 377 28.58 -8.80 11.05
N SER A 378 27.69 -7.97 11.60
CA SER A 378 26.24 -8.24 11.59
C SER A 378 25.74 -8.43 10.16
N ARG A 379 24.90 -9.46 9.93
CA ARG A 379 24.29 -9.71 8.61
C ARG A 379 22.83 -9.30 8.60
N GLN A 380 22.38 -8.71 7.49
CA GLN A 380 21.01 -8.25 7.27
C GLN A 380 20.24 -9.28 6.41
N TRP A 381 19.00 -9.60 6.81
CA TRP A 381 18.15 -10.58 6.12
C TRP A 381 16.69 -10.12 6.03
N PHE A 382 15.98 -10.57 4.99
CA PHE A 382 14.53 -10.37 4.81
C PHE A 382 14.06 -8.90 4.79
N ASP A 383 14.88 -8.02 4.20
CA ASP A 383 14.58 -6.61 3.82
C ASP A 383 13.22 -6.37 3.13
N HIS A 384 12.62 -7.44 2.59
CA HIS A 384 11.41 -7.42 1.79
C HIS A 384 10.13 -7.80 2.55
N LEU A 385 10.24 -8.21 3.83
CA LEU A 385 9.08 -8.52 4.67
C LEU A 385 8.53 -7.26 5.35
N GLU A 386 7.25 -7.29 5.73
CA GLU A 386 6.65 -6.15 6.45
C GLU A 386 7.23 -6.06 7.87
N LYS A 387 7.38 -4.84 8.41
CA LYS A 387 7.92 -4.60 9.76
C LYS A 387 7.27 -5.48 10.83
N SER A 388 5.94 -5.61 10.82
CA SER A 388 5.21 -6.44 11.79
C SER A 388 5.52 -7.93 11.66
N GLU A 389 5.83 -8.40 10.44
CA GLU A 389 6.26 -9.78 10.21
C GLU A 389 7.67 -10.02 10.75
N LEU A 390 8.57 -9.04 10.57
CA LEU A 390 9.93 -9.07 11.12
C LEU A 390 9.94 -9.00 12.66
N GLU A 391 9.14 -8.12 13.25
CA GLU A 391 8.92 -8.03 14.70
C GLU A 391 8.52 -9.39 15.29
N TRP A 392 7.50 -10.03 14.71
CA TRP A 392 7.06 -11.35 15.14
C TRP A 392 8.14 -12.42 14.98
N ILE A 393 8.83 -12.48 13.83
CA ILE A 393 9.93 -13.42 13.60
C ILE A 393 11.01 -13.28 14.68
N VAL A 394 11.46 -12.04 14.95
CA VAL A 394 12.51 -11.77 15.93
C VAL A 394 12.05 -12.14 17.33
N THR A 395 10.80 -11.84 17.71
CA THR A 395 10.25 -12.26 19.00
C THR A 395 10.27 -13.79 19.14
N GLN A 396 9.84 -14.55 18.13
CA GLN A 396 9.88 -16.02 18.18
C GLN A 396 11.31 -16.58 18.34
N ILE A 397 12.30 -16.00 17.64
CA ILE A 397 13.71 -16.39 17.77
C ILE A 397 14.23 -16.07 19.17
N ARG A 398 13.94 -14.87 19.69
CA ARG A 398 14.36 -14.43 21.02
C ARG A 398 13.77 -15.29 22.13
N THR A 399 12.48 -15.59 22.08
CA THR A 399 11.83 -16.46 23.07
C THR A 399 12.50 -17.83 23.13
N ARG A 400 12.99 -18.34 22.00
CA ARG A 400 13.74 -19.61 21.97
C ARG A 400 15.14 -19.49 22.55
N LEU A 401 15.85 -18.39 22.27
CA LEU A 401 17.18 -18.10 22.82
C LEU A 401 17.14 -17.91 24.35
N SER A 402 16.15 -17.18 24.87
CA SER A 402 15.98 -16.97 26.32
C SER A 402 15.52 -18.23 27.06
N GLY A 403 14.78 -19.11 26.39
CA GLY A 403 14.36 -20.40 26.97
C GLY A 403 15.53 -21.34 27.28
N GLN A 404 16.64 -21.26 26.54
CA GLN A 404 17.82 -22.10 26.79
C GLN A 404 18.69 -21.60 27.95
N THR A 405 18.63 -20.32 28.30
CA THR A 405 19.42 -19.74 29.40
C THR A 405 18.87 -20.08 30.79
N THR A 406 17.68 -20.68 30.86
CA THR A 406 17.02 -21.04 32.13
C THR A 406 17.19 -22.53 32.50
N ASP A 407 17.69 -23.34 31.56
CA ASP A 407 17.91 -24.79 31.71
C ASP A 407 19.42 -25.16 31.84
N ALA A 408 20.29 -24.17 32.04
CA ALA A 408 21.72 -24.34 32.36
C ALA A 408 21.99 -23.87 33.79
#